data_AF-A0A377WBN0-F1
#
_entry.id   AF-A0A377WBN0-F1
#
_cell.length_a   1.000
_cell.length_b   1.000
_cell.length_c   1.000
_cell.angle_alpha   90.00
_cell.angle_beta   90.00
_cell.angle_gamma   90.00
#
_symmetry.space_group_name_H-M   'P 1'
#
loop_
_entity.id
_entity.type
_entity.pdbx_description
1 polymer ?
#
loop_
_entity_poly.entity_id
_entity_poly.type
_entity_poly.pdbx_seq_one_letter_code
_entity_poly.pdbx_strand_id
1 'polypeptide(L)'
;MPETARTIYRGTAVALVEGPHLYKLNGYYYLFAAQGGTVFTHQEVVARSKTLEADSFETEPGDVFLTNVDTPDSYIQKQGHGALVSTPEGEWYYASLCARPWNRPGESIYDPRGWSTLGRETAIQKVYWDDEGWPRIVGGHGGKTFVEGPKDAIFTESASDNSQQDDFTSPALDPNWNTLRVPFTAKMGTTGNGKLTLIGQGSLANTHDLSLITRRWQAFYFDAAVKVKFEPFSYQQMAGLTNYYNDRHWSFVFLTWNEINGKVIEVGENNRGKYTSYLKDNAIKVPDGVEYVWFRTKVRKQTYSYEYSFDGVSFTEIPVQLDAAVLSDDYVLQSYGGFFTGAFVGLAAVDYAGYGTQAEFYQFEYQELGDALAADGSYSWEAGETRDK
;
A
#
# COMPACT_ATOMS: atom_id res chain seq x y z
N MET A 1 23.67 28.01 -4.40
CA MET A 1 22.55 27.99 -5.36
C MET A 1 23.10 28.41 -6.72
N PRO A 2 22.60 27.87 -7.84
CA PRO A 2 22.91 28.39 -9.18
C PRO A 2 22.59 29.89 -9.28
N GLU A 3 23.34 30.65 -10.08
CA GLU A 3 23.13 32.10 -10.26
C GLU A 3 21.74 32.46 -10.79
N THR A 4 21.10 31.54 -11.49
CA THR A 4 19.76 31.70 -12.07
C THR A 4 18.64 31.18 -11.16
N ALA A 5 18.96 30.68 -9.96
CA ALA A 5 17.96 30.15 -9.05
C ALA A 5 17.07 31.28 -8.51
N ARG A 6 15.76 31.12 -8.67
CA ARG A 6 14.74 32.05 -8.18
C ARG A 6 13.47 31.32 -7.77
N THR A 7 12.80 31.85 -6.75
CA THR A 7 11.47 31.40 -6.36
C THR A 7 10.44 32.09 -7.24
N ILE A 8 9.70 31.32 -8.05
CA ILE A 8 8.68 31.86 -8.95
C ILE A 8 7.27 31.89 -8.32
N TYR A 9 7.06 31.07 -7.29
CA TYR A 9 5.79 30.94 -6.57
C TYR A 9 6.07 30.50 -5.13
N ARG A 10 5.31 31.04 -4.17
CA ARG A 10 5.45 30.74 -2.74
C ARG A 10 4.30 29.92 -2.16
N GLY A 11 3.26 29.64 -2.95
CA GLY A 11 2.05 29.02 -2.47
C GLY A 11 1.07 29.98 -1.81
N THR A 12 0.06 29.37 -1.20
CA THR A 12 -0.95 30.06 -0.39
C THR A 12 -0.62 29.95 1.10
N ALA A 13 -1.49 30.52 1.95
CA ALA A 13 -1.37 30.40 3.40
C ALA A 13 -1.50 28.95 3.92
N VAL A 14 -1.99 28.01 3.11
CA VAL A 14 -2.08 26.58 3.45
C VAL A 14 -0.69 25.94 3.57
N ALA A 15 0.33 26.51 2.91
CA ALA A 15 1.74 26.08 2.98
C ALA A 15 1.98 24.61 2.57
N LEU A 16 3.15 24.05 2.92
CA LEU A 16 3.61 22.72 2.49
C LEU A 16 3.55 22.52 0.96
N VAL A 17 3.95 23.57 0.24
CA VAL A 17 3.89 23.62 -1.23
C VAL A 17 4.93 22.68 -1.82
N GLU A 18 4.48 21.72 -2.62
CA GLU A 18 5.33 20.70 -3.23
C GLU A 18 4.76 20.22 -4.58
N GLY A 19 5.37 19.19 -5.18
CA GLY A 19 4.92 18.61 -6.45
C GLY A 19 4.72 19.60 -7.61
N PRO A 20 5.66 20.55 -7.88
CA PRO A 20 5.43 21.59 -8.88
C PRO A 20 5.47 21.02 -10.30
N HIS A 21 4.38 21.21 -11.06
CA HIS A 21 4.29 20.90 -12.48
C HIS A 21 3.96 22.14 -13.30
N LEU A 22 4.80 22.42 -14.30
CA LEU A 22 4.69 23.61 -15.14
C LEU A 22 4.18 23.28 -16.55
N TYR A 23 3.16 23.98 -17.00
CA TYR A 23 2.55 23.81 -18.32
C TYR A 23 2.47 25.14 -19.05
N LYS A 24 2.80 25.18 -20.35
CA LYS A 24 2.63 26.39 -21.17
C LYS A 24 1.39 26.26 -22.05
N LEU A 25 0.29 26.89 -21.64
CA LEU A 25 -1.04 26.73 -22.23
C LEU A 25 -1.71 28.10 -22.36
N ASN A 26 -2.53 28.31 -23.40
CA ASN A 26 -3.38 29.50 -23.55
C ASN A 26 -2.64 30.85 -23.36
N GLY A 27 -1.37 30.90 -23.76
CA GLY A 27 -0.52 32.07 -23.63
C GLY A 27 -0.04 32.37 -22.19
N TYR A 28 -0.19 31.44 -21.25
CA TYR A 28 0.30 31.50 -19.88
C TYR A 28 1.23 30.32 -19.57
N TYR A 29 2.01 30.46 -18.51
CA TYR A 29 2.56 29.35 -17.74
C TYR A 29 1.60 29.05 -16.60
N TYR A 30 1.08 27.84 -16.53
CA TYR A 30 0.33 27.32 -15.39
C TYR A 30 1.27 26.50 -14.51
N LEU A 31 1.19 26.70 -13.21
CA LEU A 31 1.88 25.95 -12.19
C LEU A 31 0.83 25.23 -11.34
N PHE A 32 0.82 23.91 -11.42
CA PHE A 32 0.11 23.05 -10.50
C PHE A 32 1.07 22.70 -9.36
N ALA A 33 0.59 22.79 -8.12
CA ALA A 33 1.36 22.41 -6.95
C ALA A 33 0.45 21.84 -5.86
N ALA A 34 0.91 20.78 -5.22
CA ALA A 34 0.30 20.26 -4.01
C ALA A 34 0.56 21.20 -2.82
N GLN A 35 -0.36 21.23 -1.86
CA GLN A 35 -0.21 21.96 -0.61
C GLN A 35 -0.96 21.28 0.53
N GLY A 36 -0.75 21.73 1.78
CA GLY A 36 -1.44 21.22 2.96
C GLY A 36 -0.93 19.87 3.48
N GLY A 37 0.05 19.27 2.79
CA GLY A 37 0.65 17.97 3.10
C GLY A 37 -0.23 16.78 2.69
N THR A 38 0.40 15.64 2.42
CA THR A 38 -0.24 14.41 1.91
C THR A 38 -1.10 13.64 2.94
N VAL A 39 -1.85 14.38 3.77
CA VAL A 39 -2.81 13.87 4.77
C VAL A 39 -4.23 14.30 4.40
N PHE A 40 -5.20 14.29 5.33
CA PHE A 40 -6.58 14.71 5.03
C PHE A 40 -6.73 16.21 4.70
N THR A 41 -5.68 17.00 4.89
CA THR A 41 -5.59 18.42 4.49
C THR A 41 -5.01 18.63 3.10
N HIS A 42 -4.77 17.56 2.34
CA HIS A 42 -4.15 17.63 1.02
C HIS A 42 -5.03 18.40 0.02
N GLN A 43 -4.35 19.21 -0.78
CA GLN A 43 -4.94 20.11 -1.75
C GLN A 43 -4.03 20.19 -2.97
N GLU A 44 -4.62 20.40 -4.14
CA GLU A 44 -3.93 20.87 -5.33
C GLU A 44 -4.34 22.31 -5.63
N VAL A 45 -3.38 23.18 -5.88
CA VAL A 45 -3.62 24.56 -6.31
C VAL A 45 -3.03 24.82 -7.68
N VAL A 46 -3.69 25.71 -8.42
CA VAL A 46 -3.23 26.19 -9.71
C VAL A 46 -2.91 27.67 -9.62
N ALA A 47 -1.76 28.05 -10.18
CA ALA A 47 -1.36 29.42 -10.36
C ALA A 47 -0.96 29.65 -11.82
N ARG A 48 -1.01 30.89 -12.31
CA ARG A 48 -0.54 31.21 -13.66
C ARG A 48 0.30 32.48 -13.72
N SER A 49 1.15 32.59 -14.72
CA SER A 49 1.95 33.78 -15.02
C SER A 49 2.19 33.92 -16.52
N LYS A 50 2.44 35.14 -17.01
CA LYS A 50 2.95 35.37 -18.38
C LYS A 50 4.47 35.14 -18.48
N THR A 51 5.17 35.09 -17.36
CA THR A 51 6.64 34.97 -17.30
C THR A 51 7.06 33.92 -16.27
N LEU A 52 8.37 33.63 -16.18
CA LEU A 52 8.96 32.78 -15.13
C LEU A 52 9.84 33.61 -14.19
N GLU A 53 9.50 34.90 -14.05
CA GLU A 53 10.21 35.79 -13.14
C GLU A 53 9.86 35.48 -11.69
N ALA A 54 10.72 35.95 -10.78
CA ALA A 54 10.55 35.73 -9.36
C ALA A 54 9.18 36.25 -8.89
N ASP A 55 8.50 35.44 -8.07
CA ASP A 55 7.20 35.76 -7.47
C ASP A 55 6.13 36.27 -8.48
N SER A 56 6.17 35.78 -9.73
CA SER A 56 5.30 36.27 -10.82
C SER A 56 3.96 35.55 -10.96
N PHE A 57 3.78 34.42 -10.28
CA PHE A 57 2.57 33.59 -10.39
C PHE A 57 1.45 34.12 -9.50
N GLU A 58 0.28 34.35 -10.10
CA GLU A 58 -0.98 34.58 -9.39
C GLU A 58 -1.71 33.26 -9.18
N THR A 59 -2.16 32.97 -7.96
CA THR A 59 -3.00 31.81 -7.66
C THR A 59 -4.40 32.03 -8.24
N GLU A 60 -5.03 30.96 -8.70
CA GLU A 60 -6.45 30.93 -9.04
C GLU A 60 -7.31 31.56 -7.92
N PRO A 61 -8.21 32.51 -8.26
CA PRO A 61 -9.08 33.12 -7.27
C PRO A 61 -10.24 32.19 -6.89
N GLY A 62 -10.56 32.09 -5.61
CA GLY A 62 -11.73 31.36 -5.12
C GLY A 62 -11.39 29.97 -4.58
N ASP A 63 -12.03 28.95 -5.14
CA ASP A 63 -11.95 27.57 -4.65
C ASP A 63 -10.62 26.91 -5.02
N VAL A 64 -10.21 25.93 -4.20
CA VAL A 64 -9.05 25.09 -4.45
C VAL A 64 -9.37 24.15 -5.62
N PHE A 65 -8.42 23.95 -6.54
CA PHE A 65 -8.63 23.14 -7.74
C PHE A 65 -9.08 21.70 -7.41
N LEU A 66 -8.43 21.02 -6.46
CA LEU A 66 -8.80 19.67 -6.03
C LEU A 66 -8.52 19.48 -4.53
N THR A 67 -9.52 19.07 -3.75
CA THR A 67 -9.37 18.73 -2.32
C THR A 67 -10.58 17.99 -1.75
N ASN A 68 -10.36 17.14 -0.74
CA ASN A 68 -11.43 16.50 0.04
C ASN A 68 -11.58 17.05 1.47
N VAL A 69 -10.96 18.20 1.77
CA VAL A 69 -10.95 18.76 3.14
C VAL A 69 -12.35 18.99 3.71
N ASP A 70 -13.26 19.47 2.86
CA ASP A 70 -14.65 19.81 3.17
C ASP A 70 -15.67 18.75 2.70
N THR A 71 -15.21 17.63 2.14
CA THR A 71 -16.04 16.50 1.68
C THR A 71 -15.60 15.18 2.34
N PRO A 72 -15.68 15.07 3.69
CA PRO A 72 -15.12 13.93 4.42
C PRO A 72 -15.88 12.62 4.29
N ASP A 73 -17.10 12.70 3.75
CA ASP A 73 -17.94 11.58 3.36
C ASP A 73 -17.60 11.05 1.97
N SER A 74 -16.81 11.76 1.15
CA SER A 74 -16.37 11.25 -0.16
C SER A 74 -15.59 9.95 -0.05
N TYR A 75 -15.91 8.96 -0.89
CA TYR A 75 -15.26 7.64 -0.92
C TYR A 75 -13.75 7.73 -1.12
N ILE A 76 -13.32 8.67 -1.95
CA ILE A 76 -11.92 9.01 -2.16
C ILE A 76 -11.55 10.25 -1.34
N GLN A 77 -10.38 10.20 -0.72
CA GLN A 77 -9.86 11.25 0.16
C GLN A 77 -8.42 11.61 -0.23
N LYS A 78 -7.87 12.63 0.42
CA LYS A 78 -6.46 13.07 0.30
C LYS A 78 -6.05 13.41 -1.14
N GLN A 79 -6.98 13.79 -2.01
CA GLN A 79 -6.66 14.11 -3.40
C GLN A 79 -5.71 15.31 -3.53
N GLY A 80 -4.66 15.15 -4.34
CA GLY A 80 -3.64 16.16 -4.63
C GLY A 80 -2.39 15.55 -5.26
N HIS A 81 -1.33 16.34 -5.45
CA HIS A 81 -0.03 15.88 -5.96
C HIS A 81 -0.16 15.11 -7.27
N GLY A 82 -0.63 15.81 -8.30
CA GLY A 82 -0.98 15.22 -9.57
C GLY A 82 -0.31 15.86 -10.77
N ALA A 83 -0.74 15.43 -11.95
CA ALA A 83 -0.30 15.95 -13.23
C ALA A 83 -1.47 16.07 -14.19
N LEU A 84 -1.52 17.21 -14.88
CA LEU A 84 -2.46 17.50 -15.95
C LEU A 84 -2.02 16.84 -17.25
N VAL A 85 -2.98 16.27 -17.99
CA VAL A 85 -2.79 15.69 -19.32
C VAL A 85 -3.96 16.05 -20.24
N SER A 86 -3.68 16.23 -21.53
CA SER A 86 -4.70 16.35 -22.58
C SER A 86 -4.70 15.11 -23.47
N THR A 87 -5.87 14.67 -23.90
CA THR A 87 -6.01 13.60 -24.91
C THR A 87 -5.79 14.16 -26.32
N PRO A 88 -5.54 13.30 -27.33
CA PRO A 88 -5.44 13.72 -28.73
C PRO A 88 -6.64 14.53 -29.24
N GLU A 89 -7.87 14.22 -28.80
CA GLU A 89 -9.08 14.99 -29.15
C GLU A 89 -9.31 16.24 -28.27
N GLY A 90 -8.39 16.57 -27.37
CA GLY A 90 -8.40 17.83 -26.61
C GLY A 90 -9.21 17.80 -25.32
N GLU A 91 -9.61 16.62 -24.83
CA GLU A 91 -10.15 16.49 -23.48
C GLU A 91 -9.03 16.56 -22.43
N TRP A 92 -9.34 17.07 -21.24
CA TRP A 92 -8.35 17.23 -20.17
C TRP A 92 -8.65 16.33 -18.99
N TYR A 93 -7.60 15.76 -18.41
CA TYR A 93 -7.67 14.92 -17.23
C TYR A 93 -6.55 15.27 -16.26
N TYR A 94 -6.77 15.01 -14.98
CA TYR A 94 -5.82 15.24 -13.91
C TYR A 94 -5.63 13.95 -13.11
N ALA A 95 -4.46 13.34 -13.26
CA ALA A 95 -4.07 12.19 -12.46
C ALA A 95 -3.52 12.69 -11.13
N SER A 96 -4.01 12.19 -10.00
CA SER A 96 -3.60 12.62 -8.66
C SER A 96 -3.56 11.43 -7.72
N LEU A 97 -2.80 11.52 -6.63
CA LEU A 97 -2.93 10.53 -5.58
C LEU A 97 -4.29 10.68 -4.91
N CYS A 98 -4.81 9.60 -4.35
CA CYS A 98 -5.96 9.58 -3.44
C CYS A 98 -5.73 8.54 -2.35
N ALA A 99 -6.67 8.39 -1.43
CA ALA A 99 -6.71 7.28 -0.50
C ALA A 99 -8.15 6.91 -0.17
N ARG A 100 -8.37 5.63 0.18
CA ARG A 100 -9.68 5.11 0.60
C ARG A 100 -9.64 4.72 2.08
N PRO A 101 -9.86 5.66 3.00
CA PRO A 101 -9.84 5.36 4.43
C PRO A 101 -11.09 4.60 4.87
N TRP A 102 -10.92 3.62 5.75
CA TRP A 102 -12.03 3.01 6.51
C TRP A 102 -12.03 3.50 7.95
N ASN A 103 -13.17 3.37 8.64
CA ASN A 103 -13.32 3.70 10.06
C ASN A 103 -13.65 2.43 10.84
N ARG A 104 -13.24 2.37 12.12
CA ARG A 104 -13.75 1.35 13.06
C ARG A 104 -15.20 1.68 13.43
N PRO A 105 -15.99 0.71 13.90
CA PRO A 105 -17.33 0.98 14.43
C PRO A 105 -17.30 2.08 15.50
N GLY A 106 -18.07 3.14 15.30
CA GLY A 106 -18.17 4.28 16.21
C GLY A 106 -17.12 5.39 16.02
N GLU A 107 -16.14 5.23 15.12
CA GLU A 107 -15.24 6.33 14.76
C GLU A 107 -15.95 7.35 13.84
N SER A 108 -15.64 8.63 14.05
CA SER A 108 -16.18 9.71 13.25
C SER A 108 -15.44 9.83 11.92
N ILE A 109 -16.13 10.09 10.82
CA ILE A 109 -15.50 10.50 9.54
C ILE A 109 -14.79 11.87 9.65
N TYR A 110 -14.96 12.58 10.78
CA TYR A 110 -14.34 13.86 11.04
C TYR A 110 -13.00 13.81 11.77
N ASP A 111 -12.89 12.97 12.80
CA ASP A 111 -11.66 12.81 13.58
C ASP A 111 -11.76 11.54 14.46
N PRO A 112 -10.91 10.52 14.25
CA PRO A 112 -9.95 10.38 13.16
C PRO A 112 -10.66 10.15 11.82
N ARG A 113 -10.25 10.86 10.76
CA ARG A 113 -10.85 10.74 9.41
C ARG A 113 -10.86 9.30 8.86
N GLY A 114 -9.95 8.45 9.30
CA GLY A 114 -9.95 7.01 9.04
C GLY A 114 -8.54 6.46 8.77
N TRP A 115 -8.47 5.20 8.31
CA TRP A 115 -7.24 4.43 8.16
C TRP A 115 -7.08 3.94 6.71
N SER A 116 -6.04 4.39 6.01
CA SER A 116 -5.72 4.03 4.63
C SER A 116 -4.71 2.87 4.59
N THR A 117 -5.18 1.63 4.75
CA THR A 117 -4.32 0.43 4.72
C THR A 117 -3.70 0.13 3.36
N LEU A 118 -4.37 0.53 2.28
CA LEU A 118 -3.84 0.45 0.91
C LEU A 118 -2.82 1.56 0.61
N GLY A 119 -2.57 2.46 1.57
CA GLY A 119 -1.73 3.63 1.40
C GLY A 119 -2.39 4.68 0.52
N ARG A 120 -1.58 5.31 -0.33
CA ARG A 120 -2.03 6.27 -1.34
C ARG A 120 -2.10 5.59 -2.71
N GLU A 121 -3.27 5.69 -3.33
CA GLU A 121 -3.62 5.13 -4.62
C GLU A 121 -3.63 6.24 -5.69
N THR A 122 -3.92 5.90 -6.95
CA THR A 122 -4.00 6.90 -8.03
C THR A 122 -5.44 7.00 -8.54
N ALA A 123 -5.94 8.23 -8.66
CA ALA A 123 -7.23 8.55 -9.28
C ALA A 123 -7.04 9.52 -10.46
N ILE A 124 -7.97 9.48 -11.42
CA ILE A 124 -7.99 10.37 -12.58
C ILE A 124 -9.30 11.14 -12.58
N GLN A 125 -9.23 12.47 -12.62
CA GLN A 125 -10.39 13.36 -12.65
C GLN A 125 -10.50 14.04 -14.01
N LYS A 126 -11.73 14.23 -14.51
CA LYS A 126 -11.97 14.98 -15.75
C LYS A 126 -11.89 16.48 -15.48
N VAL A 127 -11.24 17.21 -16.37
CA VAL A 127 -11.01 18.66 -16.25
C VAL A 127 -11.69 19.39 -17.40
N TYR A 128 -12.27 20.55 -17.10
CA TYR A 128 -12.67 21.53 -18.10
C TYR A 128 -12.00 22.88 -17.81
N TRP A 129 -11.97 23.77 -18.80
CA TRP A 129 -11.47 25.13 -18.64
C TRP A 129 -12.66 26.09 -18.63
N ASP A 130 -12.72 27.00 -17.66
CA ASP A 130 -13.75 28.03 -17.58
C ASP A 130 -13.50 29.20 -18.56
N ASP A 131 -14.44 30.15 -18.61
CA ASP A 131 -14.38 31.31 -19.49
C ASP A 131 -13.23 32.27 -19.13
N GLU A 132 -12.78 32.25 -17.87
CA GLU A 132 -11.63 32.99 -17.36
C GLU A 132 -10.27 32.31 -17.64
N GLY A 133 -10.31 31.12 -18.24
CA GLY A 133 -9.14 30.32 -18.62
C GLY A 133 -8.46 29.64 -17.43
N TRP A 134 -9.21 29.21 -16.43
CA TRP A 134 -8.74 28.39 -15.32
C TRP A 134 -9.29 26.96 -15.42
N PRO A 135 -8.51 25.95 -14.98
CA PRO A 135 -8.97 24.57 -14.99
C PRO A 135 -9.90 24.30 -13.80
N ARG A 136 -10.91 23.46 -14.02
CA ARG A 136 -11.86 23.01 -12.99
C ARG A 136 -12.10 21.52 -13.11
N ILE A 137 -12.32 20.87 -11.97
CA ILE A 137 -12.73 19.46 -11.92
C ILE A 137 -14.21 19.34 -12.28
N VAL A 138 -14.52 18.45 -13.23
CA VAL A 138 -15.90 18.11 -13.56
C VAL A 138 -16.54 17.41 -12.35
N GLY A 139 -17.57 18.03 -11.78
CA GLY A 139 -18.24 17.51 -10.58
C GLY A 139 -17.88 18.23 -9.28
N GLY A 140 -16.93 19.17 -9.30
CA GLY A 140 -16.50 19.96 -8.13
C GLY A 140 -15.12 19.56 -7.63
N HIS A 141 -14.52 20.40 -6.77
CA HIS A 141 -13.15 20.22 -6.26
C HIS A 141 -12.96 18.96 -5.42
N GLY A 142 -14.04 18.35 -4.92
CA GLY A 142 -14.01 17.05 -4.24
C GLY A 142 -13.65 15.86 -5.14
N GLY A 143 -13.63 16.05 -6.46
CA GLY A 143 -13.51 14.94 -7.40
C GLY A 143 -14.71 13.98 -7.34
N LYS A 144 -14.64 12.92 -8.15
CA LYS A 144 -15.61 11.84 -8.18
C LYS A 144 -14.92 10.49 -8.19
N THR A 145 -15.62 9.50 -7.65
CA THR A 145 -15.24 8.09 -7.75
C THR A 145 -15.44 7.57 -9.17
N PHE A 146 -16.54 7.96 -9.81
CA PHE A 146 -16.85 7.57 -11.18
C PHE A 146 -16.65 8.76 -12.13
N VAL A 147 -15.69 8.61 -13.04
CA VAL A 147 -15.31 9.64 -14.00
C VAL A 147 -15.56 9.13 -15.41
N GLU A 148 -16.18 9.97 -16.24
CA GLU A 148 -16.40 9.67 -17.66
C GLU A 148 -15.04 9.50 -18.36
N GLY A 149 -14.86 8.38 -19.05
CA GLY A 149 -13.65 8.12 -19.84
C GLY A 149 -13.53 9.05 -21.05
N PRO A 150 -12.32 9.13 -21.67
CA PRO A 150 -12.14 9.90 -22.89
C PRO A 150 -13.03 9.43 -24.04
N LYS A 151 -13.51 10.38 -24.86
CA LYS A 151 -14.32 10.08 -26.06
C LYS A 151 -13.53 9.31 -27.11
N ASP A 152 -12.23 9.56 -27.17
CA ASP A 152 -11.27 8.91 -28.05
C ASP A 152 -10.61 7.66 -27.40
N ALA A 153 -11.14 7.20 -26.27
CA ALA A 153 -10.61 6.02 -25.61
C ALA A 153 -10.76 4.77 -26.49
N ILE A 154 -9.66 4.05 -26.67
CA ILE A 154 -9.68 2.71 -27.23
C ILE A 154 -9.91 1.74 -26.08
N PHE A 155 -11.08 1.11 -26.06
CA PHE A 155 -11.38 0.09 -25.05
C PHE A 155 -10.33 -1.02 -25.14
N THR A 156 -9.64 -1.24 -24.02
CA THR A 156 -8.67 -2.30 -23.85
C THR A 156 -9.08 -3.08 -22.62
N GLU A 157 -9.26 -4.39 -22.77
CA GLU A 157 -9.58 -5.25 -21.64
C GLU A 157 -8.37 -5.32 -20.70
N SER A 158 -8.59 -4.96 -19.44
CA SER A 158 -7.65 -5.18 -18.35
C SER A 158 -8.08 -6.40 -17.53
N ALA A 159 -7.16 -6.95 -16.73
CA ALA A 159 -7.55 -7.92 -15.71
C ALA A 159 -8.65 -7.34 -14.81
N SER A 160 -9.57 -8.19 -14.37
CA SER A 160 -10.68 -7.81 -13.49
C SER A 160 -10.24 -7.52 -12.05
N ASP A 161 -9.10 -8.07 -11.65
CA ASP A 161 -8.48 -7.87 -10.35
C ASP A 161 -6.94 -7.94 -10.49
N ASN A 162 -6.22 -7.78 -9.38
CA ASN A 162 -4.77 -7.92 -9.29
C ASN A 162 -4.36 -9.24 -8.62
N SER A 163 -5.19 -10.28 -8.71
CA SER A 163 -4.87 -11.61 -8.18
C SER A 163 -3.63 -12.18 -8.87
N GLN A 164 -2.83 -12.94 -8.14
CA GLN A 164 -1.58 -13.52 -8.62
C GLN A 164 -1.43 -14.93 -8.09
N GLN A 165 -0.99 -15.82 -8.96
CA GLN A 165 -0.44 -17.11 -8.59
C GLN A 165 0.99 -17.18 -9.10
N ASP A 166 1.92 -17.57 -8.22
CA ASP A 166 3.33 -17.68 -8.52
C ASP A 166 3.87 -19.03 -8.03
N ASP A 167 4.06 -19.94 -8.98
CA ASP A 167 4.71 -21.23 -8.76
C ASP A 167 6.24 -21.12 -8.74
N PHE A 168 6.81 -19.92 -8.91
CA PHE A 168 8.24 -19.66 -8.93
C PHE A 168 9.00 -20.50 -9.98
N THR A 169 8.39 -20.69 -11.15
CA THR A 169 9.01 -21.39 -12.29
C THR A 169 10.02 -20.51 -13.02
N SER A 170 9.78 -19.20 -13.04
CA SER A 170 10.64 -18.19 -13.66
C SER A 170 11.93 -17.97 -12.86
N PRO A 171 13.09 -17.78 -13.54
CA PRO A 171 14.35 -17.41 -12.88
C PRO A 171 14.40 -15.94 -12.42
N ALA A 172 13.37 -15.16 -12.72
CA ALA A 172 13.18 -13.78 -12.25
C ALA A 172 11.85 -13.65 -11.52
N LEU A 173 11.81 -12.81 -10.48
CA LEU A 173 10.59 -12.49 -9.76
C LEU A 173 9.61 -11.75 -10.67
N ASP A 174 8.32 -12.04 -10.50
CA ASP A 174 7.23 -11.24 -11.08
C ASP A 174 7.38 -9.73 -10.73
N PRO A 175 7.04 -8.79 -11.63
CA PRO A 175 7.15 -7.35 -11.37
C PRO A 175 6.38 -6.83 -10.15
N ASN A 176 5.36 -7.55 -9.67
CA ASN A 176 4.63 -7.19 -8.45
C ASN A 176 5.44 -7.45 -7.18
N TRP A 177 6.47 -8.29 -7.24
CA TRP A 177 7.38 -8.51 -6.12
C TRP A 177 8.36 -7.36 -5.95
N ASN A 178 8.43 -6.86 -4.73
CA ASN A 178 9.29 -5.78 -4.31
C ASN A 178 10.21 -6.28 -3.19
N THR A 179 11.47 -5.88 -3.28
CA THR A 179 12.48 -6.07 -2.23
C THR A 179 12.65 -4.75 -1.47
N LEU A 180 13.04 -4.84 -0.19
CA LEU A 180 13.21 -3.64 0.61
C LEU A 180 14.59 -3.01 0.34
N ARG A 181 14.58 -1.85 -0.33
CA ARG A 181 15.74 -0.96 -0.63
C ARG A 181 16.79 -1.52 -1.60
N VAL A 182 17.11 -2.81 -1.55
CA VAL A 182 18.18 -3.45 -2.34
C VAL A 182 17.61 -4.41 -3.38
N PRO A 183 18.28 -4.61 -4.53
CA PRO A 183 17.80 -5.56 -5.54
C PRO A 183 17.80 -7.01 -5.04
N PHE A 184 16.94 -7.84 -5.63
CA PHE A 184 16.97 -9.29 -5.43
C PHE A 184 18.24 -9.88 -6.06
N THR A 185 19.12 -10.43 -5.23
CA THR A 185 20.40 -11.03 -5.65
C THR A 185 20.60 -12.36 -4.93
N ALA A 186 21.60 -13.14 -5.36
CA ALA A 186 21.96 -14.41 -4.74
C ALA A 186 22.32 -14.31 -3.24
N LYS A 187 22.59 -13.11 -2.70
CA LYS A 187 22.74 -12.88 -1.25
C LYS A 187 21.40 -13.04 -0.52
N MET A 188 20.32 -12.59 -1.12
CA MET A 188 18.96 -12.68 -0.56
C MET A 188 18.33 -14.04 -0.85
N GLY A 189 18.49 -14.55 -2.08
CA GLY A 189 17.83 -15.77 -2.51
C GLY A 189 17.92 -16.03 -4.00
N THR A 190 17.17 -17.04 -4.44
CA THR A 190 17.01 -17.42 -5.85
C THR A 190 15.56 -17.83 -6.12
N THR A 191 15.10 -17.69 -7.36
CA THR A 191 13.80 -18.19 -7.84
C THR A 191 14.00 -19.00 -9.12
N GLY A 192 13.06 -19.89 -9.42
CA GLY A 192 13.05 -20.71 -10.62
C GLY A 192 12.91 -22.20 -10.32
N ASN A 193 12.59 -22.98 -11.35
CA ASN A 193 12.40 -24.44 -11.23
C ASN A 193 11.32 -24.85 -10.20
N GLY A 194 10.32 -23.99 -9.99
CA GLY A 194 9.17 -24.29 -9.15
C GLY A 194 9.34 -23.90 -7.67
N LYS A 195 10.34 -23.08 -7.32
CA LYS A 195 10.54 -22.62 -5.95
C LYS A 195 11.24 -21.27 -5.85
N LEU A 196 10.93 -20.56 -4.77
CA LEU A 196 11.70 -19.43 -4.27
C LEU A 196 12.51 -19.89 -3.05
N THR A 197 13.80 -19.66 -3.04
CA THR A 197 14.65 -19.86 -1.86
C THR A 197 15.04 -18.50 -1.29
N LEU A 198 14.77 -18.25 -0.02
CA LEU A 198 15.30 -17.11 0.72
C LEU A 198 16.34 -17.56 1.74
N ILE A 199 17.46 -16.85 1.82
CA ILE A 199 18.54 -17.10 2.76
C ILE A 199 18.31 -16.23 3.99
N GLY A 200 18.22 -16.81 5.18
CA GLY A 200 17.99 -16.07 6.42
C GLY A 200 19.03 -14.97 6.65
N GLN A 201 18.56 -13.75 6.89
CA GLN A 201 19.38 -12.58 7.23
C GLN A 201 18.84 -11.90 8.51
N GLY A 202 18.91 -10.57 8.62
CA GLY A 202 18.39 -9.84 9.76
C GLY A 202 16.86 -9.86 9.86
N SER A 203 16.37 -9.35 10.99
CA SER A 203 14.93 -9.22 11.28
C SER A 203 14.18 -8.36 10.28
N LEU A 204 12.84 -8.44 10.29
CA LEU A 204 11.97 -7.48 9.60
C LEU A 204 12.12 -6.02 10.08
N ALA A 205 12.78 -5.78 11.22
CA ALA A 205 13.18 -4.45 11.69
C ALA A 205 14.55 -3.99 11.15
N ASN A 206 15.28 -4.83 10.40
CA ASN A 206 16.57 -4.49 9.80
C ASN A 206 16.34 -3.68 8.51
N THR A 207 16.93 -2.50 8.44
CA THR A 207 16.79 -1.59 7.30
C THR A 207 17.84 -1.80 6.20
N HIS A 208 18.69 -2.83 6.32
CA HIS A 208 19.80 -3.10 5.40
C HIS A 208 19.81 -4.56 4.95
N ASP A 209 20.10 -5.49 5.88
CA ASP A 209 20.28 -6.92 5.60
C ASP A 209 19.01 -7.68 6.00
N LEU A 210 18.09 -7.80 5.05
CA LEU A 210 16.79 -8.45 5.23
C LEU A 210 16.47 -9.30 4.00
N SER A 211 16.06 -10.54 4.23
CA SER A 211 15.50 -11.40 3.18
C SER A 211 13.99 -11.34 3.23
N LEU A 212 13.44 -10.43 2.43
CA LEU A 212 12.03 -10.12 2.34
C LEU A 212 11.68 -9.78 0.88
N ILE A 213 10.72 -10.51 0.33
CA ILE A 213 10.01 -10.09 -0.89
C ILE A 213 8.54 -9.86 -0.54
N THR A 214 7.93 -8.83 -1.11
CA THR A 214 6.55 -8.46 -0.80
C THR A 214 5.80 -7.94 -2.01
N ARG A 215 4.48 -8.03 -2.00
CA ARG A 215 3.57 -7.35 -2.93
C ARG A 215 2.56 -6.49 -2.16
N ARG A 216 1.99 -5.50 -2.84
CA ARG A 216 1.05 -4.54 -2.25
C ARG A 216 -0.27 -5.23 -1.86
N TRP A 217 -0.90 -4.75 -0.80
CA TRP A 217 -2.33 -4.92 -0.62
C TRP A 217 -3.04 -4.01 -1.63
N GLN A 218 -3.90 -4.56 -2.48
CA GLN A 218 -4.60 -3.83 -3.54
C GLN A 218 -6.14 -3.96 -3.46
N ALA A 219 -6.64 -4.75 -2.52
CA ALA A 219 -8.06 -4.86 -2.16
C ALA A 219 -8.22 -4.85 -0.63
N PHE A 220 -9.39 -4.45 -0.13
CA PHE A 220 -9.67 -4.52 1.32
C PHE A 220 -9.96 -5.94 1.80
N TYR A 221 -10.49 -6.80 0.94
CA TYR A 221 -10.76 -8.19 1.21
C TYR A 221 -9.94 -9.04 0.26
N PHE A 222 -8.99 -9.80 0.82
CA PHE A 222 -8.19 -10.75 0.05
C PHE A 222 -7.66 -11.85 0.97
N ASP A 223 -7.25 -12.95 0.33
CA ASP A 223 -6.47 -14.01 0.95
C ASP A 223 -5.12 -14.10 0.27
N ALA A 224 -4.05 -14.35 1.04
CA ALA A 224 -2.77 -14.71 0.46
C ALA A 224 -2.19 -15.93 1.16
N ALA A 225 -1.74 -16.91 0.39
CA ALA A 225 -1.27 -18.19 0.87
C ALA A 225 0.07 -18.58 0.28
N VAL A 226 0.83 -19.39 1.02
CA VAL A 226 2.11 -19.93 0.56
C VAL A 226 2.36 -21.28 1.19
N LYS A 227 3.03 -22.17 0.45
CA LYS A 227 3.61 -23.41 0.95
C LYS A 227 5.08 -23.18 1.29
N VAL A 228 5.48 -23.45 2.52
CA VAL A 228 6.86 -23.24 3.01
C VAL A 228 7.47 -24.54 3.53
N LYS A 229 8.75 -24.74 3.25
CA LYS A 229 9.63 -25.73 3.86
C LYS A 229 10.78 -25.01 4.54
N PHE A 230 10.96 -25.28 5.83
CA PHE A 230 11.99 -24.67 6.65
C PHE A 230 12.34 -25.59 7.82
N GLU A 231 13.63 -25.79 8.07
CA GLU A 231 14.12 -26.65 9.16
C GLU A 231 14.97 -25.81 10.14
N PRO A 232 14.31 -25.04 11.03
CA PRO A 232 15.01 -24.28 12.05
C PRO A 232 15.53 -25.21 13.14
N PHE A 233 16.73 -24.91 13.64
CA PHE A 233 17.34 -25.60 14.79
C PHE A 233 17.55 -24.67 16.00
N SER A 234 17.14 -23.41 15.88
CA SER A 234 17.17 -22.42 16.95
C SER A 234 16.03 -21.40 16.79
N TYR A 235 15.56 -20.82 17.90
CA TYR A 235 14.57 -19.74 17.92
C TYR A 235 15.02 -18.48 17.14
N GLN A 236 16.32 -18.40 16.82
CA GLN A 236 16.91 -17.31 16.03
C GLN A 236 16.60 -17.40 14.54
N GLN A 237 15.98 -18.50 14.09
CA GLN A 237 15.65 -18.79 12.70
C GLN A 237 14.14 -18.78 12.52
N MET A 238 13.67 -17.97 11.58
CA MET A 238 12.24 -17.78 11.33
C MET A 238 11.97 -17.69 9.83
N ALA A 239 10.95 -18.37 9.33
CA ALA A 239 10.53 -18.20 7.94
C ALA A 239 9.02 -18.40 7.77
N GLY A 240 8.39 -17.59 6.90
CA GLY A 240 6.95 -17.68 6.69
C GLY A 240 6.35 -16.50 5.92
N LEU A 241 5.11 -16.16 6.27
CA LEU A 241 4.27 -15.16 5.61
C LEU A 241 4.11 -13.92 6.51
N THR A 242 4.38 -12.73 5.97
CA THR A 242 4.31 -11.46 6.70
C THR A 242 3.33 -10.50 6.07
N ASN A 243 2.67 -9.69 6.91
CA ASN A 243 2.08 -8.42 6.50
C ASN A 243 2.96 -7.28 7.01
N TYR A 244 3.37 -6.37 6.15
CA TYR A 244 4.45 -5.43 6.39
C TYR A 244 4.09 -4.03 5.94
N TYR A 245 4.41 -3.02 6.75
CA TYR A 245 4.36 -1.62 6.35
C TYR A 245 5.76 -1.00 6.38
N ASN A 246 6.44 -1.05 7.53
CA ASN A 246 7.83 -0.59 7.72
C ASN A 246 8.52 -1.39 8.82
N ASP A 247 9.76 -1.04 9.17
CA ASP A 247 10.60 -1.75 10.15
C ASP A 247 10.02 -1.77 11.58
N ARG A 248 8.96 -0.99 11.83
CA ARG A 248 8.29 -0.84 13.14
C ARG A 248 6.82 -1.28 13.14
N HIS A 249 6.28 -1.66 11.98
CA HIS A 249 4.87 -1.99 11.78
C HIS A 249 4.76 -3.17 10.84
N TRP A 250 4.64 -4.36 11.42
CA TRP A 250 4.49 -5.62 10.68
C TRP A 250 3.92 -6.71 11.59
N SER A 251 3.37 -7.74 10.98
CA SER A 251 3.10 -9.02 11.63
C SER A 251 3.64 -10.16 10.77
N PHE A 252 3.93 -11.29 11.41
CA PHE A 252 4.61 -12.41 10.78
C PHE A 252 4.09 -13.71 11.39
N VAL A 253 3.55 -14.60 10.56
CA VAL A 253 3.35 -16.01 10.92
C VAL A 253 4.53 -16.81 10.36
N PHE A 254 5.18 -17.59 11.21
CA PHE A 254 6.45 -18.20 10.85
C PHE A 254 6.70 -19.54 11.53
N LEU A 255 7.43 -20.39 10.81
CA LEU A 255 8.13 -21.54 11.37
C LEU A 255 9.36 -21.08 12.13
N THR A 256 9.54 -21.56 13.35
CA THR A 256 10.75 -21.39 14.15
C THR A 256 11.00 -22.63 15.00
N TRP A 257 11.94 -22.56 15.92
CA TRP A 257 12.25 -23.61 16.88
C TRP A 257 12.11 -23.09 18.31
N ASN A 258 11.61 -23.92 19.22
CA ASN A 258 11.69 -23.68 20.66
C ASN A 258 12.16 -24.93 21.41
N GLU A 259 12.63 -24.73 22.63
CA GLU A 259 13.29 -25.74 23.46
C GLU A 259 12.35 -26.86 23.94
N ILE A 260 11.04 -26.60 23.94
CA ILE A 260 10.03 -27.52 24.49
C ILE A 260 9.51 -28.46 23.40
N ASN A 261 9.15 -27.90 22.25
CA ASN A 261 8.41 -28.59 21.20
C ASN A 261 9.24 -28.83 19.92
N GLY A 262 10.44 -28.25 19.82
CA GLY A 262 11.23 -28.28 18.60
C GLY A 262 10.66 -27.33 17.56
N LYS A 263 10.38 -27.81 16.34
CA LYS A 263 9.80 -27.01 15.25
C LYS A 263 8.35 -26.60 15.58
N VAL A 264 8.08 -25.29 15.57
CA VAL A 264 6.77 -24.73 15.93
C VAL A 264 6.35 -23.61 14.98
N ILE A 265 5.05 -23.30 14.98
CA ILE A 265 4.47 -22.10 14.36
C ILE A 265 4.22 -21.05 15.46
N GLU A 266 4.61 -19.81 15.19
CA GLU A 266 4.36 -18.65 16.04
C GLU A 266 3.81 -17.48 15.19
N VAL A 267 3.12 -16.55 15.85
CA VAL A 267 2.74 -15.25 15.31
C VAL A 267 3.42 -14.14 16.11
N GLY A 268 4.16 -13.29 15.40
CA GLY A 268 4.76 -12.07 15.94
C GLY A 268 4.12 -10.82 15.35
N GLU A 269 3.96 -9.77 16.15
CA GLU A 269 3.64 -8.42 15.69
C GLU A 269 4.68 -7.43 16.24
N ASN A 270 5.11 -6.50 15.39
CA ASN A 270 5.80 -5.30 15.81
C ASN A 270 4.89 -4.11 15.55
N ASN A 271 4.46 -3.45 16.62
CA ASN A 271 3.58 -2.29 16.57
C ASN A 271 4.31 -1.11 17.23
N ARG A 272 4.73 -0.13 16.42
CA ARG A 272 5.52 1.03 16.85
C ARG A 272 6.84 0.65 17.52
N GLY A 273 7.50 -0.39 17.03
CA GLY A 273 8.75 -0.88 17.61
C GLY A 273 8.58 -1.77 18.85
N LYS A 274 7.33 -2.02 19.28
CA LYS A 274 7.03 -2.96 20.37
C LYS A 274 6.70 -4.33 19.80
N TYR A 275 7.64 -5.27 19.97
CA TYR A 275 7.45 -6.66 19.58
C TYR A 275 6.57 -7.43 20.57
N THR A 276 5.62 -8.20 20.03
CA THR A 276 4.75 -9.14 20.75
C THR A 276 4.82 -10.49 20.04
N SER A 277 5.17 -11.56 20.74
CA SER A 277 4.87 -12.94 20.31
C SER A 277 3.60 -13.39 21.03
N TYR A 278 2.66 -13.97 20.29
CA TYR A 278 1.31 -14.21 20.77
C TYR A 278 1.16 -15.58 21.44
N LEU A 279 1.69 -16.64 20.84
CA LEU A 279 1.44 -18.00 21.31
C LEU A 279 2.41 -18.40 22.43
N LYS A 280 3.70 -18.03 22.32
CA LYS A 280 4.75 -18.30 23.31
C LYS A 280 4.82 -19.79 23.65
N ASP A 281 4.58 -20.17 24.90
CA ASP A 281 4.55 -21.57 25.35
C ASP A 281 3.44 -22.40 24.68
N ASN A 282 2.42 -21.73 24.12
CA ASN A 282 1.35 -22.34 23.34
C ASN A 282 1.63 -22.35 21.82
N ALA A 283 2.87 -22.07 21.40
CA ALA A 283 3.26 -22.16 20.00
C ALA A 283 2.90 -23.54 19.43
N ILE A 284 2.33 -23.55 18.22
CA ILE A 284 1.72 -24.74 17.64
C ILE A 284 2.85 -25.67 17.18
N LYS A 285 2.97 -26.83 17.83
CA LYS A 285 3.96 -27.85 17.46
C LYS A 285 3.69 -28.36 16.04
N VAL A 286 4.73 -28.35 15.21
CA VAL A 286 4.69 -29.01 13.91
C VAL A 286 4.93 -30.52 14.14
N PRO A 287 4.02 -31.41 13.71
CA PRO A 287 4.19 -32.84 13.89
C PRO A 287 5.46 -33.38 13.21
N ASP A 288 6.07 -34.41 13.81
CA ASP A 288 7.24 -35.06 13.24
C ASP A 288 6.90 -35.64 11.85
N GLY A 289 7.82 -35.48 10.89
CA GLY A 289 7.64 -35.93 9.51
C GLY A 289 6.87 -34.96 8.60
N VAL A 290 6.31 -33.87 9.14
CA VAL A 290 5.75 -32.79 8.31
C VAL A 290 6.87 -31.97 7.68
N GLU A 291 7.02 -32.12 6.37
CA GLU A 291 8.05 -31.43 5.56
C GLU A 291 7.60 -30.02 5.15
N TYR A 292 6.31 -29.84 4.85
CA TYR A 292 5.75 -28.58 4.37
C TYR A 292 4.65 -28.07 5.30
N VAL A 293 4.61 -26.76 5.47
CA VAL A 293 3.52 -26.06 6.15
C VAL A 293 2.96 -25.01 5.20
N TRP A 294 1.65 -24.87 5.15
CA TRP A 294 1.00 -23.80 4.41
C TRP A 294 0.60 -22.72 5.41
N PHE A 295 0.84 -21.47 5.04
CA PHE A 295 0.32 -20.31 5.76
C PHE A 295 -0.64 -19.56 4.87
N ARG A 296 -1.70 -19.00 5.46
CA ARG A 296 -2.63 -18.09 4.78
C ARG A 296 -2.91 -16.88 5.66
N THR A 297 -2.83 -15.67 5.11
CA THR A 297 -3.39 -14.46 5.74
C THR A 297 -4.77 -14.20 5.15
N LYS A 298 -5.72 -13.81 6.01
CA LYS A 298 -7.08 -13.44 5.62
C LYS A 298 -7.33 -12.00 6.01
N VAL A 299 -7.27 -11.09 5.04
CA VAL A 299 -7.50 -9.66 5.29
C VAL A 299 -8.97 -9.35 5.05
N ARG A 300 -9.62 -8.73 6.05
CA ARG A 300 -11.05 -8.43 6.08
C ARG A 300 -11.25 -6.96 6.45
N LYS A 301 -10.68 -6.06 5.63
CA LYS A 301 -10.72 -4.59 5.73
C LYS A 301 -10.14 -4.02 7.03
N GLN A 302 -10.85 -4.19 8.15
CA GLN A 302 -10.49 -3.64 9.46
C GLN A 302 -9.53 -4.54 10.24
N THR A 303 -9.60 -5.85 10.01
CA THR A 303 -8.82 -6.85 10.74
C THR A 303 -8.24 -7.87 9.78
N TYR A 304 -7.23 -8.60 10.25
CA TYR A 304 -6.75 -9.78 9.56
C TYR A 304 -6.29 -10.85 10.56
N SER A 305 -6.28 -12.11 10.11
CA SER A 305 -5.81 -13.26 10.88
C SER A 305 -4.93 -14.16 10.00
N TYR A 306 -4.26 -15.12 10.65
CA TYR A 306 -3.47 -16.14 9.99
C TYR A 306 -4.09 -17.53 10.19
N GLU A 307 -3.94 -18.37 9.18
CA GLU A 307 -4.26 -19.79 9.23
C GLU A 307 -3.03 -20.60 8.83
N TYR A 308 -3.00 -21.86 9.26
CA TYR A 308 -1.98 -22.82 8.85
C TYR A 308 -2.58 -24.15 8.42
N SER A 309 -1.83 -24.92 7.65
CA SER A 309 -2.16 -26.30 7.30
C SER A 309 -0.91 -27.16 7.22
N PHE A 310 -1.05 -28.45 7.56
CA PHE A 310 0.00 -29.47 7.42
C PHE A 310 -0.22 -30.42 6.23
N ASP A 311 -1.40 -30.35 5.59
CA ASP A 311 -1.76 -31.19 4.44
C ASP A 311 -2.03 -30.36 3.16
N GLY A 312 -2.07 -29.02 3.28
CA GLY A 312 -2.40 -28.09 2.21
C GLY A 312 -3.89 -28.06 1.85
N VAL A 313 -4.74 -28.76 2.59
CA VAL A 313 -6.18 -28.90 2.33
C VAL A 313 -6.99 -28.35 3.50
N SER A 314 -6.69 -28.82 4.71
CA SER A 314 -7.39 -28.47 5.93
C SER A 314 -6.66 -27.30 6.61
N PHE A 315 -7.20 -26.10 6.51
CA PHE A 315 -6.65 -24.91 7.18
C PHE A 315 -7.27 -24.73 8.56
N THR A 316 -6.43 -24.44 9.54
CA THR A 316 -6.80 -24.13 10.93
C THR A 316 -6.48 -22.67 11.22
N GLU A 317 -7.48 -21.93 11.72
CA GLU A 317 -7.28 -20.54 12.14
C GLU A 317 -6.47 -20.46 13.43
N ILE A 318 -5.44 -19.63 13.41
CA ILE A 318 -4.65 -19.30 14.61
C ILE A 318 -5.45 -18.28 15.40
N PRO A 319 -5.65 -18.46 16.73
CA PRO A 319 -6.52 -17.59 17.54
C PRO A 319 -5.88 -16.23 17.86
N VAL A 320 -5.46 -15.51 16.83
CA VAL A 320 -4.84 -14.18 16.88
C VAL A 320 -5.50 -13.33 15.79
N GLN A 321 -6.25 -12.32 16.22
CA GLN A 321 -6.81 -11.30 15.34
C GLN A 321 -5.98 -10.01 15.46
N LEU A 322 -5.56 -9.47 14.33
CA LEU A 322 -4.69 -8.30 14.23
C LEU A 322 -5.46 -7.12 13.64
N ASP A 323 -5.12 -5.93 14.10
CA ASP A 323 -5.73 -4.67 13.67
C ASP A 323 -5.06 -4.17 12.39
N ALA A 324 -5.80 -4.12 11.28
CA ALA A 324 -5.25 -3.70 10.00
C ALA A 324 -4.80 -2.23 10.01
N ALA A 325 -5.37 -1.38 10.89
CA ALA A 325 -4.98 0.03 10.98
C ALA A 325 -3.48 0.19 11.31
N VAL A 326 -2.88 -0.77 12.02
CA VAL A 326 -1.43 -0.76 12.36
C VAL A 326 -0.56 -0.67 11.10
N LEU A 327 -1.05 -1.16 9.96
CA LEU A 327 -0.40 -1.15 8.66
C LEU A 327 -0.95 -0.05 7.73
N SER A 328 -1.40 1.09 8.27
CA SER A 328 -1.89 2.24 7.49
C SER A 328 -1.00 3.47 7.64
N ASP A 329 -1.00 4.32 6.61
CA ASP A 329 -0.29 5.62 6.63
C ASP A 329 -0.72 6.45 7.85
N ASP A 330 -2.02 6.49 8.14
CA ASP A 330 -2.62 7.32 9.19
C ASP A 330 -2.23 6.88 10.60
N TYR A 331 -2.05 5.57 10.82
CA TYR A 331 -1.60 5.06 12.12
C TYR A 331 -0.10 5.24 12.31
N VAL A 332 0.68 5.04 11.25
CA VAL A 332 2.15 5.18 11.28
C VAL A 332 2.54 6.62 11.52
N LEU A 333 1.87 7.57 10.85
CA LEU A 333 2.04 9.02 11.01
C LEU A 333 2.03 9.47 12.49
N GLN A 334 1.23 8.81 13.34
CA GLN A 334 1.11 9.16 14.76
C GLN A 334 2.37 8.88 15.59
N SER A 335 3.31 8.10 15.06
CA SER A 335 4.50 7.65 15.78
C SER A 335 5.79 7.79 15.00
N TYR A 336 5.72 8.09 13.70
CA TYR A 336 6.85 8.13 12.80
C TYR A 336 6.65 9.17 11.70
N GLY A 337 7.71 9.90 11.36
CA GLY A 337 7.63 11.01 10.40
C GLY A 337 7.53 10.61 8.92
N GLY A 338 7.74 9.33 8.58
CA GLY A 338 7.62 8.82 7.20
C GLY A 338 6.48 7.80 7.06
N PHE A 339 5.43 8.15 6.33
CA PHE A 339 4.16 7.41 6.27
C PHE A 339 3.62 7.32 4.83
N PHE A 340 4.47 6.94 3.88
CA PHE A 340 4.26 7.24 2.45
C PHE A 340 4.11 6.00 1.56
N THR A 341 3.84 4.83 2.12
CA THR A 341 3.76 3.56 1.39
C THR A 341 2.33 3.00 1.36
N GLY A 342 2.00 2.15 2.33
CA GLY A 342 0.84 1.25 2.31
C GLY A 342 1.23 -0.14 2.81
N ALA A 343 0.24 -0.97 3.12
CA ALA A 343 0.46 -2.35 3.56
C ALA A 343 0.90 -3.27 2.41
N PHE A 344 1.74 -4.23 2.76
CA PHE A 344 2.24 -5.28 1.88
C PHE A 344 2.02 -6.66 2.50
N VAL A 345 1.92 -7.68 1.68
CA VAL A 345 1.99 -9.10 2.08
C VAL A 345 3.20 -9.74 1.40
N GLY A 346 3.90 -10.64 2.08
CA GLY A 346 5.05 -11.28 1.47
C GLY A 346 5.72 -12.36 2.29
N LEU A 347 6.92 -12.73 1.84
CA LEU A 347 7.66 -13.90 2.28
C LEU A 347 8.98 -13.45 2.88
N ALA A 348 9.31 -13.97 4.06
CA ALA A 348 10.50 -13.57 4.79
C ALA A 348 11.27 -14.78 5.34
N ALA A 349 12.59 -14.65 5.40
CA ALA A 349 13.49 -15.57 6.10
C ALA A 349 14.48 -14.78 6.97
N VAL A 350 14.57 -15.15 8.24
CA VAL A 350 15.41 -14.52 9.27
C VAL A 350 16.33 -15.57 9.87
N ASP A 351 17.59 -15.22 10.09
CA ASP A 351 18.58 -16.02 10.81
C ASP A 351 19.56 -15.09 11.54
N TYR A 352 19.27 -14.80 12.82
CA TYR A 352 20.16 -13.95 13.64
C TYR A 352 21.49 -14.61 13.98
N ALA A 353 21.55 -15.94 13.90
CA ALA A 353 22.76 -16.67 14.21
C ALA A 353 23.77 -16.61 13.05
N GLY A 354 23.34 -16.16 11.86
CA GLY A 354 24.21 -15.93 10.72
C GLY A 354 24.64 -17.21 10.00
N TYR A 355 23.91 -18.32 10.20
CA TYR A 355 24.18 -19.58 9.51
C TYR A 355 23.68 -19.59 8.06
N GLY A 356 22.89 -18.59 7.66
CA GLY A 356 22.35 -18.49 6.31
C GLY A 356 21.30 -19.57 6.03
N THR A 357 20.51 -19.93 7.05
CA THR A 357 19.50 -20.98 6.96
C THR A 357 18.51 -20.65 5.84
N GLN A 358 18.26 -21.61 4.96
CA GLN A 358 17.44 -21.40 3.77
C GLN A 358 15.99 -21.82 4.02
N ALA A 359 15.06 -20.97 3.60
CA ALA A 359 13.64 -21.28 3.52
C ALA A 359 13.23 -21.43 2.05
N GLU A 360 12.50 -22.50 1.75
CA GLU A 360 11.98 -22.78 0.42
C GLU A 360 10.47 -22.50 0.40
N PHE A 361 10.03 -21.65 -0.53
CA PHE A 361 8.64 -21.26 -0.72
C PHE A 361 8.15 -21.75 -2.09
N TYR A 362 6.89 -22.16 -2.12
CA TYR A 362 6.23 -22.76 -3.27
C TYR A 362 4.81 -22.21 -3.35
N GLN A 363 4.25 -22.15 -4.55
CA GLN A 363 2.82 -21.93 -4.78
C GLN A 363 2.28 -20.72 -3.99
N PHE A 364 2.84 -19.54 -4.24
CA PHE A 364 2.29 -18.33 -3.64
C PHE A 364 1.00 -17.95 -4.37
N GLU A 365 -0.05 -17.66 -3.61
CA GLU A 365 -1.33 -17.19 -4.12
C GLU A 365 -1.69 -15.89 -3.40
N TYR A 366 -2.13 -14.89 -4.15
CA TYR A 366 -2.83 -13.72 -3.65
C TYR A 366 -4.13 -13.61 -4.44
N GLN A 367 -5.25 -13.75 -3.75
CA GLN A 367 -6.57 -13.74 -4.33
C GLN A 367 -7.38 -12.57 -3.75
N GLU A 368 -7.69 -11.59 -4.59
CA GLU A 368 -8.60 -10.53 -4.22
C GLU A 368 -10.03 -11.06 -4.17
N LEU A 369 -10.79 -10.58 -3.19
CA LEU A 369 -12.18 -10.96 -2.98
C LEU A 369 -13.11 -9.77 -3.25
N GLY A 370 -12.66 -8.55 -2.92
CA GLY A 370 -13.37 -7.31 -3.19
C GLY A 370 -13.00 -6.19 -2.21
N ASP A 371 -13.81 -5.13 -2.21
CA ASP A 371 -13.63 -3.94 -1.37
C ASP A 371 -14.77 -3.70 -0.35
N ALA A 372 -15.87 -4.44 -0.51
CA ALA A 372 -17.02 -4.44 0.39
C ALA A 372 -17.48 -5.87 0.72
N LEU A 373 -18.12 -6.02 1.87
CA LEU A 373 -18.82 -7.23 2.28
C LEU A 373 -20.33 -6.95 2.18
N ALA A 374 -21.03 -7.66 1.30
CA ALA A 374 -22.46 -7.54 1.12
C ALA A 374 -23.25 -8.21 2.27
N ALA A 375 -24.52 -7.85 2.41
CA ALA A 375 -25.39 -8.35 3.49
C ALA A 375 -25.64 -9.88 3.42
N ASP A 376 -25.48 -10.49 2.25
CA ASP A 376 -25.58 -11.93 2.04
C ASP A 376 -24.26 -12.69 2.32
N GLY A 377 -23.21 -11.97 2.72
CA GLY A 377 -21.89 -12.51 3.01
C GLY A 377 -20.96 -12.65 1.81
N SER A 378 -21.39 -12.23 0.61
CA SER A 378 -20.53 -12.18 -0.58
C SER A 378 -19.61 -10.95 -0.56
N TYR A 379 -18.46 -11.04 -1.22
CA TYR A 379 -17.57 -9.90 -1.43
C TYR A 379 -17.91 -9.20 -2.73
N SER A 380 -17.78 -7.87 -2.74
CA SER A 380 -18.16 -7.02 -3.87
C SER A 380 -17.06 -6.01 -4.20
N TRP A 381 -16.97 -5.68 -5.49
CA TRP A 381 -16.14 -4.61 -6.04
C TRP A 381 -16.91 -3.29 -6.19
N GLU A 382 -18.18 -3.26 -5.79
CA GLU A 382 -19.00 -2.05 -5.86
C GLU A 382 -18.36 -0.93 -5.02
N ALA A 383 -18.15 0.21 -5.68
CA ALA A 383 -17.75 1.45 -5.06
C ALA A 383 -18.93 2.43 -5.05
N GLY A 384 -18.88 3.44 -4.19
CA GLY A 384 -19.85 4.52 -4.12
C GLY A 384 -19.17 5.88 -4.24
N GLU A 385 -19.94 6.94 -4.39
CA GLU A 385 -19.40 8.30 -4.27
C GLU A 385 -19.12 8.68 -2.81
N THR A 386 -19.82 8.03 -1.87
CA THR A 386 -19.66 8.25 -0.44
C THR A 386 -19.13 7.01 0.27
N ARG A 387 -18.42 7.23 1.37
CA ARG A 387 -17.99 6.18 2.31
C ARG A 387 -19.21 5.57 3.00
N ASP A 388 -19.13 4.27 3.27
CA ASP A 388 -20.13 3.55 4.07
C ASP A 388 -20.24 4.19 5.46
N LYS A 389 -21.49 4.43 5.91
CA LYS A 389 -21.80 5.06 7.20
C LYS A 389 -21.90 4.07 8.35
#